data_AF-A0A518UE05-F1
#
_entry.id   AF-A0A518UE05-F1
#
_cell.length_a   1.000
_cell.length_b   1.000
_cell.length_c   1.000
_cell.angle_alpha   90.00
_cell.angle_beta   90.00
_cell.angle_gamma   90.00
#
_symmetry.space_group_name_H-M   'P 1'
#
loop_
_entity.id
_entity.type
_entity.pdbx_description
1 polymer ?
#
loop_
_entity_poly.entity_id
_entity_poly.type
_entity_poly.pdbx_seq_one_letter_code
_entity_poly.pdbx_strand_id
1 'polypeptide(L)'
;MSLIGRIFRREALTRKRGAAAEDLAAAYLRARGVDILARNYRIKGGEIDLVGQLGEMLLFVEVRLRSRADFGGAAASVTRAKQRRLRLAASHYLQRHGERPCRFDCVLMDGLDPARIEWLRDAFSAD
;
A
#
# COMPACT_ATOMS: atom_id res chain seq x y z
N MET A 1 14.92 -30.85 9.77
CA MET A 1 14.70 -30.00 8.57
C MET A 1 15.75 -28.89 8.51
N SER A 2 16.37 -28.66 7.35
CA SER A 2 17.43 -27.66 7.15
C SER A 2 16.98 -26.21 7.41
N LEU A 3 17.87 -25.39 7.96
CA LEU A 3 17.67 -23.94 8.17
C LEU A 3 17.34 -23.21 6.86
N ILE A 4 17.98 -23.63 5.77
CA ILE A 4 17.77 -23.07 4.42
C ILE A 4 16.31 -23.30 3.97
N GLY A 5 15.76 -24.49 4.21
CA GLY A 5 14.37 -24.80 3.88
C GLY A 5 13.32 -24.00 4.68
N ARG A 6 13.67 -23.56 5.90
CA ARG A 6 12.80 -22.70 6.73
C ARG A 6 12.78 -21.25 6.23
N ILE A 7 13.91 -20.74 5.73
CA ILE A 7 14.02 -19.36 5.20
C ILE A 7 13.19 -19.21 3.93
N PHE A 8 13.40 -20.07 2.93
CA PHE A 8 12.65 -20.02 1.67
C PHE A 8 11.13 -20.16 1.87
N ARG A 9 10.71 -21.04 2.79
CA ARG A 9 9.29 -21.22 3.12
C ARG A 9 8.68 -19.95 3.73
N ARG A 10 9.41 -19.27 4.60
CA ARG A 10 8.96 -18.04 5.27
C ARG A 10 8.81 -16.89 4.28
N GLU A 11 9.76 -16.71 3.37
CA GLU A 11 9.68 -15.67 2.33
C GLU A 11 8.51 -15.87 1.37
N ALA A 12 8.29 -17.11 0.91
CA ALA A 12 7.15 -17.45 0.06
C ALA A 12 5.81 -17.20 0.77
N LEU A 13 5.73 -17.51 2.06
CA LEU A 13 4.53 -17.26 2.87
C LEU A 13 4.29 -15.76 3.07
N THR A 14 5.34 -14.97 3.32
CA THR A 14 5.26 -13.51 3.43
C THR A 14 4.80 -12.88 2.12
N ARG A 15 5.34 -13.32 0.97
CA ARG A 15 4.91 -12.84 -0.36
C ARG A 15 3.45 -13.20 -0.66
N LYS A 16 3.02 -14.43 -0.39
CA LYS A 16 1.62 -14.85 -0.58
C LYS A 16 0.67 -14.04 0.30
N ARG A 17 1.03 -13.76 1.55
CA ARG A 17 0.25 -12.91 2.45
C ARG A 17 0.20 -11.46 1.98
N GLY A 18 1.31 -10.93 1.46
CA GLY A 18 1.36 -9.60 0.85
C GLY A 18 0.42 -9.47 -0.35
N ALA A 19 0.46 -10.43 -1.28
CA ALA A 19 -0.44 -10.44 -2.45
C ALA A 19 -1.92 -10.53 -2.03
N ALA A 20 -2.25 -11.43 -1.09
CA ALA A 20 -3.62 -11.56 -0.59
C ALA A 20 -4.11 -10.28 0.12
N ALA A 21 -3.25 -9.61 0.88
CA ALA A 21 -3.58 -8.33 1.49
C ALA A 21 -3.82 -7.24 0.43
N GLU A 22 -3.02 -7.20 -0.62
CA GLU A 22 -3.20 -6.25 -1.72
C GLU A 22 -4.51 -6.50 -2.49
N ASP A 23 -4.84 -7.77 -2.78
CA ASP A 23 -6.11 -8.16 -3.41
C ASP A 23 -7.31 -7.70 -2.57
N LEU A 24 -7.24 -7.98 -1.27
CA LEU A 24 -8.28 -7.61 -0.31
C LEU A 24 -8.42 -6.08 -0.19
N ALA A 25 -7.30 -5.34 -0.15
CA ALA A 25 -7.30 -3.88 -0.14
C ALA A 25 -7.96 -3.31 -1.41
N ALA A 26 -7.59 -3.84 -2.57
CA ALA A 26 -8.16 -3.40 -3.85
C ALA A 26 -9.67 -3.66 -3.90
N ALA A 27 -10.14 -4.83 -3.45
CA ALA A 27 -11.56 -5.14 -3.37
C ALA A 27 -12.30 -4.20 -2.40
N TYR A 28 -11.73 -3.96 -1.22
CA TYR A 28 -12.30 -3.07 -0.20
C TYR A 28 -12.45 -1.62 -0.70
N LEU A 29 -11.44 -1.11 -1.43
CA LEU A 29 -11.45 0.23 -2.01
C LEU A 29 -12.45 0.34 -3.18
N ARG A 30 -12.50 -0.66 -4.07
CA ARG A 30 -13.50 -0.71 -5.15
C ARG A 30 -14.93 -0.68 -4.63
N ALA A 31 -15.22 -1.42 -3.56
CA ALA A 31 -16.52 -1.41 -2.91
C ALA A 31 -16.90 -0.03 -2.33
N ARG A 32 -15.95 0.91 -2.25
CA ARG A 32 -16.14 2.30 -1.80
C ARG A 32 -15.99 3.33 -2.93
N GLY A 33 -16.09 2.89 -4.18
CA GLY A 33 -16.09 3.75 -5.36
C GLY A 33 -14.70 4.17 -5.85
N VAL A 34 -13.63 3.50 -5.40
CA VAL A 34 -12.28 3.76 -5.91
C VAL A 34 -12.01 2.90 -7.15
N ASP A 35 -11.69 3.55 -8.26
CA ASP A 35 -11.22 2.88 -9.47
C ASP A 35 -9.73 2.56 -9.32
N ILE A 36 -9.37 1.28 -9.33
CA ILE A 36 -7.97 0.84 -9.23
C ILE A 36 -7.32 0.92 -10.61
N LEU A 37 -6.44 1.90 -10.79
CA LEU A 37 -5.75 2.19 -12.05
C LEU A 37 -4.48 1.36 -12.24
N ALA A 38 -3.74 1.11 -11.15
CA ALA A 38 -2.53 0.31 -11.18
C ALA A 38 -2.32 -0.46 -9.88
N ARG A 39 -1.56 -1.55 -9.98
CA ARG A 39 -1.15 -2.40 -8.87
C ARG A 39 0.35 -2.65 -8.95
N ASN A 40 1.02 -2.76 -7.81
CA ASN A 40 2.47 -3.00 -7.74
C ASN A 40 3.29 -2.05 -8.66
N TYR A 41 2.97 -0.75 -8.65
CA TYR A 41 3.67 0.22 -9.47
C TYR A 41 5.10 0.42 -8.96
N ARG A 42 6.09 0.14 -9.80
CA ARG A 42 7.51 0.14 -9.41
C ARG A 42 8.37 0.95 -10.35
N ILE A 43 9.32 1.66 -9.76
CA ILE A 43 10.40 2.37 -10.45
C ILE A 43 11.71 2.12 -9.69
N LYS A 44 12.83 2.58 -10.23
CA LYS A 44 14.09 2.55 -9.50
C LYS A 44 13.98 3.43 -8.24
N GLY A 45 14.07 2.80 -7.06
CA GLY A 45 14.04 3.48 -5.77
C GLY A 45 12.65 3.82 -5.23
N GLY A 46 11.57 3.48 -5.92
CA GLY A 46 10.20 3.81 -5.53
C GLY A 46 9.20 2.71 -5.86
N GLU A 47 8.17 2.59 -5.04
CA GLU A 47 7.08 1.65 -5.25
C GLU A 47 5.78 2.20 -4.63
N ILE A 48 4.64 1.83 -5.22
CA ILE A 48 3.28 2.05 -4.71
C ILE A 48 2.50 0.75 -4.89
N ASP A 49 1.83 0.28 -3.83
CA ASP A 49 1.09 -0.98 -3.88
C ASP A 49 -0.16 -0.86 -4.75
N LEU A 50 -0.96 0.19 -4.57
CA LEU A 50 -2.14 0.48 -5.39
C LEU A 50 -2.17 1.96 -5.80
N VAL A 51 -2.50 2.21 -7.06
CA VAL A 51 -2.91 3.53 -7.55
C VAL A 51 -4.40 3.50 -7.80
N GLY A 52 -5.14 4.35 -7.12
CA GLY A 52 -6.59 4.47 -7.24
C GLY A 52 -7.04 5.85 -7.71
N GLN A 53 -8.29 5.96 -8.12
CA GLN A 53 -8.95 7.22 -8.42
C GLN A 53 -10.33 7.27 -7.74
N LEU A 54 -10.64 8.40 -7.10
CA LEU A 54 -11.96 8.70 -6.54
C LEU A 54 -12.37 10.10 -6.98
N GLY A 55 -13.27 10.19 -7.96
CA GLY A 55 -13.55 11.46 -8.65
C GLY A 55 -12.29 11.99 -9.34
N GLU A 56 -11.89 13.21 -9.02
CA GLU A 56 -10.66 13.84 -9.55
C GLU A 56 -9.39 13.55 -8.74
N MET A 57 -9.53 12.88 -7.59
CA MET A 57 -8.42 12.62 -6.68
C MET A 57 -7.70 11.31 -7.05
N LEU A 58 -6.40 11.39 -7.30
CA LEU A 58 -5.51 10.23 -7.35
C LEU A 58 -5.12 9.78 -5.94
N LEU A 59 -5.17 8.48 -5.70
CA LEU A 59 -4.84 7.84 -4.44
C LEU A 59 -3.59 6.99 -4.62
N PHE A 60 -2.50 7.35 -3.93
CA PHE A 60 -1.30 6.51 -3.85
C PHE A 60 -1.34 5.74 -2.54
N VAL A 61 -1.64 4.44 -2.61
CA VAL A 61 -1.99 3.64 -1.43
C VAL A 61 -0.88 2.64 -1.11
N GLU A 62 -0.44 2.66 0.14
CA GLU A 62 0.38 1.59 0.74
C GLU A 62 -0.53 0.61 1.49
N VAL A 63 -0.29 -0.70 1.33
CA VAL A 63 -1.05 -1.76 1.99
C VAL A 63 -0.20 -2.41 3.08
N ARG A 64 -0.72 -2.46 4.32
CA ARG A 64 -0.01 -3.02 5.46
C ARG A 64 -0.82 -4.07 6.20
N LEU A 65 -0.35 -5.31 6.12
CA LEU A 65 -0.76 -6.39 7.03
C LEU A 65 0.13 -6.38 8.27
N ARG A 66 -0.43 -5.98 9.41
CA ARG A 66 0.24 -5.94 10.72
C ARG A 66 0.29 -7.33 11.33
N SER A 67 1.43 -7.70 11.90
CA SER A 67 1.57 -8.95 12.67
C SER A 67 1.14 -8.83 14.13
N ARG A 68 1.11 -7.61 14.68
CA ARG A 68 0.66 -7.25 16.04
C ARG A 68 0.08 -5.83 16.02
N ALA A 69 -0.85 -5.54 16.92
CA ALA A 69 -1.44 -4.22 17.12
C ALA A 69 -0.48 -3.27 17.86
N ASP A 70 0.77 -3.18 17.41
CA ASP A 70 1.77 -2.34 18.06
C ASP A 70 1.38 -0.85 17.86
N PHE A 71 1.34 -0.12 18.97
CA PHE A 71 0.87 1.26 19.04
C PHE A 71 1.76 2.21 18.22
N GLY A 72 1.14 3.05 17.38
CA GLY A 72 1.85 4.04 16.55
C GLY A 72 1.03 4.68 15.41
N GLY A 73 -0.12 4.12 15.04
CA GLY A 73 -0.96 4.64 13.94
C GLY A 73 -0.35 4.44 12.54
N ALA A 74 -1.06 4.83 11.47
CA ALA A 74 -0.52 4.69 10.10
C ALA A 74 0.77 5.47 9.92
N ALA A 75 0.82 6.71 10.41
CA ALA A 75 1.96 7.59 10.21
C ALA A 75 3.26 7.00 10.78
N ALA A 76 3.22 6.35 11.96
CA ALA A 76 4.39 5.64 12.46
C ALA A 76 4.70 4.36 11.66
N SER A 77 3.68 3.72 11.10
CA SER A 77 3.87 2.51 10.29
C SER A 77 4.46 2.80 8.90
N VAL A 78 4.24 4.00 8.33
CA VAL A 78 4.87 4.47 7.09
C VAL A 78 6.09 5.33 7.43
N THR A 79 7.20 4.65 7.65
CA THR A 79 8.48 5.29 7.99
C THR A 79 8.88 6.35 6.96
N ARG A 80 9.70 7.34 7.38
CA ARG A 80 10.24 8.37 6.47
C ARG A 80 10.91 7.80 5.22
N ALA A 81 11.58 6.65 5.35
CA ALA A 81 12.17 5.94 4.21
C ALA A 81 11.11 5.43 3.23
N LYS A 82 10.00 4.85 3.74
CA LYS A 82 8.89 4.40 2.88
C LYS A 82 8.17 5.59 2.24
N GLN A 83 7.94 6.68 2.98
CA GLN A 83 7.36 7.90 2.42
C GLN A 83 8.20 8.46 1.26
N ARG A 84 9.55 8.47 1.37
CA ARG A 84 10.43 8.89 0.27
C ARG A 84 10.27 8.01 -0.98
N ARG A 85 10.17 6.69 -0.83
CA ARG A 85 9.95 5.75 -1.94
C ARG A 85 8.59 5.98 -2.61
N LEU A 86 7.54 6.16 -1.81
CA LEU A 86 6.18 6.44 -2.29
C LEU A 86 6.13 7.77 -3.06
N ARG A 87 6.71 8.84 -2.52
CA ARG A 87 6.81 10.14 -3.20
C ARG A 87 7.51 10.03 -4.55
N LEU A 88 8.66 9.33 -4.60
CA LEU A 88 9.40 9.16 -5.85
C LEU A 88 8.56 8.44 -6.91
N ALA A 89 7.86 7.37 -6.52
CA ALA A 89 6.97 6.64 -7.42
C ALA A 89 5.76 7.47 -7.85
N ALA A 90 5.17 8.25 -6.95
CA ALA A 90 4.06 9.14 -7.24
C ALA A 90 4.45 10.24 -8.23
N SER A 91 5.58 10.92 -7.99
CA SER A 91 6.10 11.93 -8.92
C SER A 91 6.35 11.37 -10.32
N HIS A 92 6.88 10.14 -10.41
CA HIS A 92 7.08 9.49 -11.70
C HIS A 92 5.74 9.10 -12.36
N TYR A 93 4.75 8.64 -11.58
CA TYR A 93 3.42 8.34 -12.09
C TYR A 93 2.76 9.60 -12.67
N LEU A 94 2.78 10.71 -11.93
CA LEU A 94 2.19 11.99 -12.34
C LEU A 94 2.86 12.54 -13.60
N GLN A 95 4.19 12.48 -13.71
CA GLN A 95 4.91 12.88 -14.93
C GLN A 95 4.46 12.10 -16.17
N ARG A 96 4.12 10.81 -16.01
CA ARG A 96 3.69 9.96 -17.12
C ARG A 96 2.21 10.09 -17.47
N HIS A 97 1.36 10.39 -16.49
CA HIS A 97 -0.09 10.30 -16.61
C HIS A 97 -0.83 11.63 -16.45
N GLY A 98 -0.09 12.72 -16.21
CA GLY A 98 -0.63 14.06 -16.00
C GLY A 98 -0.74 14.43 -14.52
N GLU A 99 -0.46 15.70 -14.21
CA GLU A 99 -0.61 16.24 -12.87
C GLU A 99 -2.08 16.38 -12.49
N ARG A 100 -2.43 15.91 -11.30
CA ARG A 100 -3.78 15.93 -10.74
C ARG A 100 -3.69 16.05 -9.22
N PRO A 101 -4.75 16.54 -8.55
CA PRO A 101 -4.85 16.43 -7.10
C PRO A 101 -4.60 14.97 -6.66
N CYS A 102 -3.68 14.79 -5.72
CA CYS A 102 -3.35 13.46 -5.22
C CYS A 102 -3.14 13.46 -3.71
N ARG A 103 -3.25 12.28 -3.11
CA ARG A 103 -2.90 12.05 -1.71
C ARG A 103 -2.28 10.69 -1.51
N PHE A 104 -1.63 10.52 -0.36
CA PHE A 104 -1.09 9.24 0.07
C PHE A 104 -2.00 8.62 1.12
N ASP A 105 -2.53 7.44 0.83
CA ASP A 105 -3.41 6.70 1.71
C ASP A 105 -2.71 5.44 2.25
N CYS A 106 -3.26 4.89 3.32
CA CYS A 106 -2.86 3.60 3.86
C CYS A 106 -4.08 2.71 4.07
N VAL A 107 -3.97 1.46 3.64
CA VAL A 107 -4.91 0.40 4.01
C VAL A 107 -4.21 -0.51 5.00
N LEU A 108 -4.69 -0.51 6.24
CA LEU A 108 -4.15 -1.28 7.34
C LEU A 108 -5.05 -2.47 7.63
N MET A 109 -4.42 -3.62 7.92
CA MET A 109 -5.10 -4.86 8.26
C MET A 109 -4.36 -5.53 9.42
N ASP A 110 -5.07 -6.16 10.34
CA ASP A 110 -4.49 -7.06 11.35
C ASP A 110 -4.79 -8.55 11.08
N GLY A 111 -5.47 -8.82 9.97
CA GLY A 111 -5.81 -10.14 9.45
C GLY A 111 -6.32 -10.04 8.01
N LEU A 112 -6.39 -11.17 7.30
CA LEU A 112 -6.97 -11.23 5.95
C LEU A 112 -8.50 -11.36 6.02
N ASP A 113 -9.14 -10.35 6.60
CA ASP A 113 -10.58 -10.26 6.83
C ASP A 113 -11.06 -8.84 6.46
N PRO A 114 -12.03 -8.69 5.53
CA PRO A 114 -12.59 -7.39 5.15
C PRO A 114 -13.12 -6.55 6.33
N ALA A 115 -13.61 -7.19 7.40
CA ALA A 115 -14.13 -6.49 8.59
C ALA A 115 -13.02 -5.87 9.45
N ARG A 116 -11.76 -6.22 9.19
CA ARG A 116 -10.57 -5.80 9.94
C ARG A 116 -9.68 -4.85 9.13
N ILE A 117 -10.29 -4.12 8.20
CA ILE A 117 -9.61 -3.16 7.34
C ILE A 117 -9.87 -1.74 7.85
N GLU A 118 -8.79 -0.99 8.03
CA GLU A 118 -8.82 0.44 8.30
C GLU A 118 -8.23 1.17 7.08
N TRP A 119 -9.01 2.09 6.49
CA TRP A 119 -8.52 2.96 5.41
C TRP A 119 -8.24 4.35 5.95
N LEU A 120 -6.97 4.65 6.10
CA LEU A 120 -6.46 5.94 6.53
C LEU A 120 -6.17 6.80 5.32
N ARG A 121 -6.98 7.85 5.17
CA ARG A 121 -6.85 8.86 4.14
C ARG A 121 -5.83 9.89 4.56
N ASP A 122 -5.09 10.43 3.60
CA ASP A 122 -4.11 11.51 3.86
C ASP A 122 -3.10 11.10 4.96
N ALA A 123 -2.61 9.86 4.85
CA ALA A 123 -1.75 9.22 5.85
C ALA A 123 -0.42 9.97 6.06
N PHE A 124 0.06 10.69 5.04
CA PHE A 124 1.15 11.66 5.13
C PHE A 124 1.13 12.64 3.95
N SER A 125 1.71 13.82 4.15
CA SER A 125 1.81 14.88 3.13
C SER A 125 2.87 14.57 2.06
N ALA A 126 2.68 15.15 0.88
CA ALA A 126 3.67 15.10 -0.20
C ALA A 126 4.97 15.86 0.12
N ASP A 127 4.96 16.74 1.12
CA ASP A 127 6.07 17.61 1.57
C ASP A 127 7.36 16.87 2.01
#